data_AF-A0A367IJM4-F1
#
_entry.id   AF-A0A367IJM4-F1
#
_cell.length_a   1.000
_cell.length_b   1.000
_cell.length_c   1.000
_cell.angle_alpha   90.00
_cell.angle_beta   90.00
_cell.angle_gamma   90.00
#
_symmetry.space_group_name_H-M   'P 1'
#
loop_
_entity.id
_entity.type
_entity.pdbx_description
1 polymer ?
#
loop_
_entity_poly.entity_id
_entity_poly.type
_entity_poly.pdbx_seq_one_letter_code
_entity_poly.pdbx_strand_id
1 'polypeptide(L)'
;TIAKNITSGLANYQQHLQNLKKDFLLIGYVRKSSGYANYRDKNIQKMVDNIYNRCKVDKCYVSYSSEARSNIDSRDVKDAVETLAKLKNVHGNTQ
;
A
#
# COMPACT_ATOMS: atom_id res chain seq x y z
N THR A 1 16.39 18.79 -17.72
CA THR A 1 16.88 19.38 -16.46
C THR A 1 16.25 18.68 -15.27
N ILE A 2 17.03 18.38 -14.23
CA ILE A 2 16.60 17.64 -13.02
C ILE A 2 15.35 18.24 -12.37
N ALA A 3 15.25 19.57 -12.31
CA ALA A 3 14.12 20.28 -11.71
C ALA A 3 12.75 19.90 -12.34
N LYS A 4 12.67 19.73 -13.67
CA LYS A 4 11.43 19.32 -14.35
C LYS A 4 11.00 17.91 -13.96
N ASN A 5 11.95 16.98 -13.80
CA ASN A 5 11.64 15.60 -13.42
C ASN A 5 11.14 15.52 -11.97
N ILE A 6 11.63 16.38 -11.09
CA ILE A 6 11.17 16.48 -9.70
C ILE A 6 9.74 17.03 -9.64
N THR A 7 9.44 18.11 -10.37
CA THR A 7 8.14 18.77 -10.30
C THR A 7 7.04 18.04 -11.07
N SER A 8 7.36 17.39 -12.19
CA SER A 8 6.38 16.68 -13.03
C SER A 8 6.29 15.17 -12.75
N GLY A 9 7.27 14.59 -12.04
CA GLY A 9 7.37 13.14 -11.88
C GLY A 9 6.12 12.50 -11.27
N LEU A 10 5.54 13.11 -10.23
CA LEU A 10 4.31 12.59 -9.61
C LEU A 10 3.11 12.69 -10.55
N ALA A 11 2.93 13.82 -11.24
CA ALA A 11 1.80 14.04 -12.14
C ALA A 11 1.87 13.07 -13.34
N ASN A 12 3.06 12.92 -13.95
CA ASN A 12 3.28 12.00 -15.06
C ASN A 12 3.03 10.54 -14.64
N TYR A 13 3.51 10.16 -13.46
CA TYR A 13 3.28 8.82 -12.91
C TYR A 13 1.78 8.57 -12.65
N GLN A 14 1.08 9.53 -12.05
CA GLN A 14 -0.36 9.43 -11.85
C GLN A 14 -1.12 9.30 -13.17
N GLN A 15 -0.77 10.09 -14.18
CA GLN A 15 -1.39 10.01 -15.51
C GLN A 15 -1.15 8.64 -16.17
N HIS A 16 0.07 8.12 -16.07
CA HIS A 16 0.39 6.78 -16.56
C HIS A 16 -0.48 5.70 -15.89
N LEU A 17 -0.60 5.74 -14.57
CA LEU A 17 -1.46 4.81 -13.84
C LEU A 17 -2.95 4.97 -14.21
N GLN A 18 -3.45 6.20 -14.38
CA GLN A 18 -4.83 6.42 -14.83
C GLN A 18 -5.09 5.84 -16.23
N ASN A 19 -4.11 5.87 -17.13
CA ASN A 19 -4.25 5.21 -18.43
C ASN A 19 -4.32 3.69 -18.28
N LEU A 20 -3.49 3.09 -17.42
CA LEU A 20 -3.57 1.65 -17.13
C LEU A 20 -4.91 1.25 -16.50
N LYS A 21 -5.50 2.11 -15.66
CA LYS A 21 -6.79 1.87 -15.02
C LYS A 21 -7.99 1.75 -15.97
N LYS A 22 -7.82 2.12 -17.24
CA LYS A 22 -8.86 1.92 -18.26
C LYS A 22 -9.09 0.44 -18.53
N ASP A 23 -8.02 -0.35 -18.47
CA ASP A 23 -8.02 -1.77 -18.85
C ASP A 23 -7.70 -2.70 -17.68
N PHE A 24 -7.13 -2.17 -16.59
CA PHE A 24 -6.66 -2.95 -15.45
C PHE A 24 -7.20 -2.45 -14.11
N LEU A 25 -7.40 -3.38 -13.17
CA LEU A 25 -7.63 -3.06 -11.77
C LEU A 25 -6.30 -2.77 -11.09
N LEU A 26 -6.14 -1.59 -10.52
CA LEU A 26 -4.90 -1.21 -9.86
C LEU A 26 -4.98 -1.56 -8.36
N ILE A 27 -4.25 -2.61 -7.97
CA ILE A 27 -4.21 -3.07 -6.58
C ILE A 27 -2.97 -2.53 -5.89
N GLY A 28 -3.20 -1.74 -4.83
CA GLY A 28 -2.17 -1.30 -3.91
C GLY A 28 -1.83 -2.39 -2.88
N TYR A 29 -0.56 -2.46 -2.52
CA TYR A 29 -0.10 -3.35 -1.46
C TYR A 29 0.80 -2.58 -0.49
N VAL A 30 0.49 -2.67 0.79
CA VAL A 30 1.23 -2.03 1.88
C VAL A 30 1.71 -3.10 2.84
N ARG A 31 2.97 -3.00 3.28
CA ARG A 31 3.50 -3.90 4.31
C ARG A 31 4.31 -3.17 5.35
N LYS A 32 4.34 -3.69 6.57
CA LYS A 32 5.28 -3.23 7.60
C LYS A 32 6.14 -4.40 8.10
N SER A 33 7.45 -4.18 8.13
CA SER A 33 8.44 -5.17 8.59
C SER A 33 8.10 -5.70 9.98
N SER A 34 8.44 -6.96 10.25
CA SER A 34 8.43 -7.53 11.60
C SER A 34 9.37 -6.76 12.54
N GLY A 35 9.04 -6.74 13.83
CA GLY A 35 9.79 -6.04 14.87
C GLY A 35 8.97 -5.01 15.63
N TYR A 36 9.54 -4.49 16.72
CA TYR A 36 8.86 -3.48 17.54
C TYR A 36 8.67 -2.18 16.76
N ALA A 37 7.42 -1.72 16.68
CA ALA A 37 7.09 -0.46 16.03
C ALA A 37 6.02 0.25 16.84
N ASN A 38 6.42 1.29 17.56
CA ASN A 38 5.49 2.24 18.14
C ASN A 38 4.58 2.79 17.04
N TYR A 39 3.28 2.81 17.32
CA TYR A 39 2.26 3.35 16.41
C TYR A 39 2.17 2.64 15.05
N ARG A 40 2.43 1.32 15.00
CA ARG A 40 2.34 0.50 13.78
C ARG A 40 1.08 0.78 12.96
N ASP A 41 -0.09 0.78 13.60
CA ASP A 41 -1.38 1.04 12.94
C ASP A 41 -1.40 2.40 12.23
N LYS A 42 -0.96 3.47 12.92
CA LYS A 42 -0.90 4.83 12.36
C LYS A 42 0.08 4.91 11.18
N ASN A 43 1.19 4.19 11.25
CA ASN A 43 2.18 4.15 10.18
C ASN A 43 1.63 3.41 8.96
N ILE A 44 0.97 2.29 9.17
CA ILE A 44 0.31 1.54 8.09
C ILE A 44 -0.80 2.37 7.47
N GLN A 45 -1.64 3.04 8.26
CA GLN A 45 -2.67 3.93 7.74
C GLN A 45 -2.07 5.03 6.87
N LYS A 46 -1.01 5.70 7.32
CA LYS A 46 -0.30 6.71 6.49
C LYS A 46 0.23 6.11 5.19
N MET A 47 0.71 4.87 5.20
CA MET A 47 1.16 4.20 3.99
C MET A 47 0.00 3.89 3.03
N VAL A 48 -1.16 3.47 3.55
CA VAL A 48 -2.40 3.30 2.79
C VAL A 48 -2.86 4.63 2.20
N ASP A 49 -2.90 5.69 2.99
CA ASP A 49 -3.30 7.02 2.50
C ASP A 49 -2.35 7.49 1.40
N ASN A 50 -1.04 7.27 1.57
CA ASN A 50 -0.03 7.62 0.58
C ASN A 50 -0.18 6.83 -0.72
N ILE A 51 -0.50 5.53 -0.67
CA ILE A 51 -0.66 4.73 -1.90
C ILE A 51 -1.92 5.17 -2.67
N TYR A 52 -3.01 5.50 -1.97
CA TYR A 52 -4.19 6.10 -2.59
C TYR A 52 -3.88 7.47 -3.19
N ASN A 53 -3.19 8.34 -2.45
CA ASN A 53 -2.89 9.69 -2.91
C ASN A 53 -1.95 9.69 -4.12
N ARG A 54 -0.89 8.88 -4.09
CA ARG A 54 0.15 8.87 -5.13
C ARG A 54 -0.20 7.99 -6.32
N CYS A 55 -0.78 6.82 -6.08
CA CYS A 55 -0.99 5.82 -7.12
C CYS A 55 -2.46 5.70 -7.55
N LYS A 56 -3.40 6.31 -6.81
CA LYS A 56 -4.84 6.28 -7.13
C LYS A 56 -5.35 4.85 -7.34
N VAL A 57 -4.90 3.93 -6.48
CA VAL A 57 -5.29 2.51 -6.54
C VAL A 57 -6.80 2.33 -6.33
N ASP A 58 -7.36 1.23 -6.83
CA ASP A 58 -8.77 0.87 -6.62
C ASP A 58 -8.95 0.16 -5.27
N LYS A 59 -8.08 -0.81 -5.01
CA LYS A 59 -8.06 -1.60 -3.77
C LYS A 59 -6.70 -1.50 -3.10
N CYS A 60 -6.67 -1.73 -1.80
CA CYS A 60 -5.45 -1.75 -1.02
C CYS A 60 -5.45 -2.93 -0.06
N TYR A 61 -4.45 -3.80 -0.18
CA TYR A 61 -4.23 -4.94 0.72
C TYR A 61 -3.02 -4.70 1.60
N VAL A 62 -3.07 -5.22 2.82
CA VAL A 62 -2.10 -4.91 3.85
C VAL A 62 -1.53 -6.16 4.49
N SER A 63 -0.21 -6.21 4.62
CA SER A 63 0.47 -7.11 5.56
C SER A 63 0.95 -6.32 6.77
N TYR A 64 0.28 -6.56 7.90
CA TYR A 64 0.50 -5.89 9.16
C TYR A 64 1.92 -6.10 9.73
N SER A 65 2.46 -7.31 9.62
CA SER A 65 3.78 -7.65 10.15
C SER A 65 4.42 -8.76 9.32
N SER A 66 5.25 -8.38 8.36
CA SER A 66 5.90 -9.33 7.46
C SER A 66 7.33 -8.96 7.12
N GLU A 67 8.19 -9.97 7.02
CA GLU A 67 9.52 -9.80 6.47
C GLU A 67 9.48 -9.43 4.98
N ALA A 68 10.42 -8.59 4.55
CA ALA A 68 10.52 -8.23 3.13
C ALA A 68 10.82 -9.42 2.22
N ARG A 69 11.54 -10.41 2.78
CA ARG A 69 12.01 -11.63 2.10
C ARG A 69 11.01 -12.79 2.14
N SER A 70 9.92 -12.68 2.90
CA SER A 70 8.93 -13.75 2.92
C SER A 70 8.11 -13.75 1.63
N ASN A 71 7.66 -14.92 1.20
CA ASN A 71 6.74 -15.06 0.07
C ASN A 71 5.41 -14.39 0.40
N ILE A 72 4.71 -13.87 -0.61
CA ILE A 72 3.48 -13.08 -0.40
C ILE A 72 2.34 -13.92 0.20
N ASP A 73 2.27 -15.20 -0.18
CA ASP A 73 1.31 -16.20 0.32
C ASP A 73 1.54 -16.52 1.81
N SER A 74 2.79 -16.47 2.26
CA SER A 74 3.15 -16.71 3.66
C SER A 74 3.00 -15.46 4.55
N ARG A 75 2.50 -14.33 4.02
CA ARG A 75 2.31 -13.09 4.79
C ARG A 75 0.92 -13.04 5.42
N ASP A 76 0.91 -12.74 6.73
CA ASP A 76 -0.23 -12.43 7.61
C ASP A 76 -1.50 -13.30 7.43
N VAL A 77 -1.43 -14.50 7.99
CA VAL A 77 -2.44 -15.58 7.83
C VAL A 77 -3.61 -15.49 8.81
N LYS A 78 -3.39 -15.09 10.08
CA LYS A 78 -4.41 -15.28 11.12
C LYS A 78 -4.49 -14.20 12.20
N ASP A 79 -3.37 -13.57 12.57
CA ASP A 79 -3.34 -12.71 13.78
C ASP A 79 -3.63 -11.22 13.51
N ALA A 80 -3.75 -10.81 12.25
CA ALA A 80 -3.88 -9.41 11.89
C ALA A 80 -5.33 -8.95 11.65
N VAL A 81 -6.33 -9.85 11.57
CA VAL A 81 -7.70 -9.53 11.14
C VAL A 81 -8.35 -8.45 12.03
N GLU A 82 -8.27 -8.60 13.35
CA GLU A 82 -8.78 -7.59 14.30
C GLU A 82 -8.05 -6.25 14.18
N THR A 83 -6.79 -6.27 13.75
CA THR A 83 -5.99 -5.05 13.61
C THR A 83 -6.25 -4.36 12.27
N LEU A 84 -6.50 -5.13 11.20
CA LEU A 84 -6.94 -4.61 9.90
C LEU A 84 -8.29 -3.90 10.01
N ALA A 85 -9.18 -4.39 10.89
CA ALA A 85 -10.46 -3.73 11.17
C ALA A 85 -10.31 -2.28 11.67
N LYS A 86 -9.14 -1.91 12.23
CA LYS A 86 -8.86 -0.53 12.69
C LYS A 86 -8.39 0.39 11.56
N LEU A 87 -8.01 -0.18 10.41
CA LEU A 87 -7.53 0.57 9.25
C LEU A 87 -8.70 0.97 8.35
N LYS A 88 -8.58 2.15 7.74
CA LYS A 88 -9.56 2.68 6.79
C LYS A 88 -9.09 2.46 5.36
N ASN A 89 -10.03 2.20 4.45
CA ASN A 89 -9.80 1.99 3.02
C ASN A 89 -8.86 0.81 2.70
N VAL A 90 -8.87 -0.22 3.55
CA VAL A 90 -8.21 -1.50 3.29
C VAL A 90 -9.26 -2.52 2.83
N HIS A 91 -8.84 -3.45 1.98
CA HIS A 91 -9.70 -4.44 1.33
C HIS A 91 -9.36 -5.87 1.76
N GLY A 92 -8.47 -6.02 2.74
CA GLY A 92 -8.05 -7.29 3.31
C GLY A 92 -6.54 -7.39 3.51
N ASN A 93 -6.10 -8.59 3.86
CA ASN A 93 -4.72 -9.05 3.83
C ASN A 93 -4.44 -9.83 2.55
N THR A 94 -3.22 -10.35 2.43
CA THR A 94 -2.77 -11.12 1.26
C THR A 94 -3.28 -12.57 1.25
N GLN A 95 -4.33 -12.89 2.01
CA GLN A 95 -4.89 -14.24 2.16
C GLN A 95 -6.40 -14.26 1.98
#